data_AF-A0A2V8NC60-F1
#
_entry.id   AF-A0A2V8NC60-F1
#
_cell.length_a   1.000
_cell.length_b   1.000
_cell.length_c   1.000
_cell.angle_alpha   90.00
_cell.angle_beta   90.00
_cell.angle_gamma   90.00
#
_symmetry.space_group_name_H-M   'P 1'
#
loop_
_entity.id
_entity.type
_entity.pdbx_description
1 polymer ?
#
loop_
_entity_poly.entity_id
_entity_poly.type
_entity_poly.pdbx_seq_one_letter_code
_entity_poly.pdbx_strand_id
1 'polypeptide(L)'
;MSVKNSFQTKTNGSDIHERLCRARKFIDDSYHLPLSLAAISKEACLSPYHFLRLFRDTFDTTPHQYLIHRRIEKAKELLRVRSLSVTDVC
;
A
#
# COMPACT_ATOMS: atom_id res chain seq x y z
N MET A 1 -2.25 -21.49 -20.29
CA MET A 1 -1.72 -20.57 -19.27
C MET A 1 -0.87 -19.50 -19.96
N SER A 2 -1.48 -18.37 -20.34
CA SER A 2 -0.72 -17.25 -20.93
C SER A 2 -0.51 -16.16 -19.89
N VAL A 3 0.75 -16.02 -19.52
CA VAL A 3 1.34 -14.83 -18.91
C VAL A 3 0.85 -13.58 -19.66
N LYS A 4 -0.13 -12.88 -19.08
CA LYS A 4 -0.52 -11.53 -19.53
C LYS A 4 0.53 -10.54 -19.04
N ASN A 5 1.73 -10.62 -19.62
CA ASN A 5 2.71 -9.55 -19.50
C ASN A 5 2.61 -8.67 -20.75
N SER A 6 1.50 -7.94 -20.82
CA SER A 6 1.23 -6.93 -21.82
C SER A 6 2.15 -5.74 -21.60
N PHE A 7 3.37 -5.83 -22.13
CA PHE A 7 4.17 -4.65 -22.44
C PHE A 7 3.46 -3.89 -23.57
N GLN A 8 2.88 -2.72 -23.25
CA GLN A 8 2.77 -1.48 -24.05
C GLN A 8 1.47 -0.70 -23.72
N THR A 9 1.57 0.60 -23.37
CA THR A 9 1.06 1.75 -24.15
C THR A 9 0.91 3.04 -23.31
N LYS A 10 1.14 4.18 -23.96
CA LYS A 10 1.20 5.55 -23.42
C LYS A 10 -0.13 6.04 -22.81
N THR A 11 -0.07 6.59 -21.60
CA THR A 11 -0.69 7.88 -21.16
C THR A 11 -0.04 8.30 -19.83
N ASN A 12 0.78 9.36 -19.84
CA ASN A 12 1.82 9.63 -18.83
C ASN A 12 1.38 9.89 -17.37
N GLY A 13 0.07 10.01 -17.07
CA GLY A 13 -0.42 10.30 -15.71
C GLY A 13 -1.33 9.23 -15.09
N SER A 14 -2.23 8.64 -15.89
CA SER A 14 -3.25 7.68 -15.41
C SER A 14 -2.68 6.31 -15.06
N ASP A 15 -1.76 5.78 -15.87
CA ASP A 15 -1.10 4.47 -15.64
C ASP A 15 -0.27 4.48 -14.36
N ILE A 16 0.46 5.56 -14.12
CA ILE A 16 1.28 5.72 -12.91
C ILE A 16 0.39 5.75 -11.66
N HIS A 17 -0.73 6.47 -11.72
CA HIS A 17 -1.66 6.52 -10.61
C HIS A 17 -2.28 5.15 -10.30
N GLU A 18 -2.64 4.36 -11.32
CA GLU A 18 -3.14 2.99 -11.12
C GLU A 18 -2.10 2.10 -10.46
N ARG A 19 -0.84 2.18 -10.90
CA ARG A 19 0.27 1.39 -10.33
C ARG A 19 0.59 1.80 -8.89
N LEU A 20 0.50 3.08 -8.58
CA LEU A 20 0.63 3.60 -7.22
C LEU A 20 -0.54 3.13 -6.33
N CYS A 21 -1.77 3.14 -6.84
CA CYS A 21 -2.94 2.60 -6.13
C CYS A 21 -2.80 1.10 -5.87
N ARG A 22 -2.27 0.34 -6.82
CA ARG A 22 -1.99 -1.09 -6.67
C ARG A 22 -0.94 -1.34 -5.57
N ALA A 23 0.14 -0.56 -5.57
CA ALA A 23 1.15 -0.63 -4.52
C ALA A 23 0.56 -0.29 -3.13
N ARG A 24 -0.29 0.74 -3.06
CA ARG A 24 -1.00 1.10 -1.82
C ARG A 24 -1.89 -0.04 -1.34
N LYS A 25 -2.67 -0.64 -2.23
CA LYS A 25 -3.52 -1.79 -1.92
C LYS A 25 -2.70 -2.97 -1.41
N PHE A 26 -1.54 -3.22 -2.00
CA PHE A 26 -0.62 -4.24 -1.51
C PHE A 26 -0.09 -3.96 -0.10
N ILE A 27 0.23 -2.69 0.22
CA ILE A 27 0.58 -2.28 1.58
C ILE A 27 -0.60 -2.50 2.53
N ASP A 28 -1.82 -2.14 2.11
CA ASP A 28 -3.04 -2.32 2.90
C ASP A 28 -3.40 -3.78 3.16
N ASP A 29 -3.13 -4.67 2.21
CA ASP A 29 -3.41 -6.10 2.35
C ASP A 29 -2.29 -6.79 3.16
N SER A 30 -1.05 -6.28 3.10
CA SER A 30 0.15 -6.88 3.71
C SER A 30 0.73 -6.07 4.87
N TYR A 31 -0.02 -5.17 5.48
CA TYR A 31 0.46 -4.25 6.54
C TYR A 31 1.02 -4.95 7.79
N HIS A 32 0.68 -6.22 7.98
CA HIS A 32 1.11 -7.07 9.08
C HIS A 32 2.50 -7.69 8.85
N LEU A 33 3.01 -7.65 7.61
CA LEU A 33 4.30 -8.22 7.24
C LEU A 33 5.41 -7.16 7.22
N PRO A 34 6.68 -7.56 7.38
CA PRO A 34 7.82 -6.68 7.15
C PRO A 34 7.96 -6.37 5.66
N LEU A 35 7.23 -5.35 5.18
CA LEU A 35 7.31 -4.89 3.80
C LEU A 35 8.54 -4.01 3.58
N SER A 36 9.40 -4.42 2.66
CA SER A 36 10.52 -3.59 2.18
C SER A 36 10.10 -2.75 0.98
N LEU A 37 10.78 -1.61 0.77
CA LEU A 37 10.57 -0.76 -0.40
C LEU A 37 10.72 -1.54 -1.71
N ALA A 38 11.63 -2.52 -1.75
CA ALA A 38 11.84 -3.39 -2.90
C ALA A 38 10.61 -4.27 -3.19
N ALA A 39 9.97 -4.83 -2.16
CA ALA A 39 8.76 -5.64 -2.34
C ALA A 39 7.59 -4.80 -2.88
N ILE A 40 7.39 -3.60 -2.32
CA ILE A 40 6.29 -2.71 -2.72
C ILE A 40 6.49 -2.18 -4.14
N SER A 41 7.72 -1.76 -4.46
CA SER A 41 8.04 -1.25 -5.81
C SER A 41 7.96 -2.33 -6.89
N LYS A 42 8.25 -3.59 -6.55
CA LYS A 42 8.07 -4.74 -7.45
C LYS A 42 6.61 -4.94 -7.84
N GLU A 43 5.66 -4.79 -6.90
CA GLU A 43 4.23 -4.87 -7.22
C GLU A 43 3.76 -3.73 -8.14
N ALA A 44 4.33 -2.53 -7.96
CA ALA A 44 4.12 -1.40 -8.86
C ALA A 44 4.82 -1.56 -10.22
N CYS A 45 5.64 -2.60 -10.41
CA CYS A 45 6.56 -2.77 -11.54
C CYS A 45 7.51 -1.57 -11.75
N LEU A 46 7.84 -0.84 -10.68
CA LEU A 46 8.67 0.37 -10.72
C LEU A 46 9.99 0.14 -10.00
N SER A 47 11.03 0.89 -10.40
CA SER A 47 12.28 0.91 -9.64
C SER A 47 12.05 1.55 -8.26
N PRO A 48 12.72 1.09 -7.19
CA PRO A 48 12.51 1.60 -5.82
C PRO A 48 12.63 3.12 -5.69
N TYR A 49 13.63 3.73 -6.36
CA TYR A 49 13.85 5.16 -6.35
C TYR A 49 12.76 5.96 -7.08
N HIS A 50 12.31 5.48 -8.25
CA HIS A 50 11.21 6.11 -8.99
C HIS A 50 9.90 5.99 -8.24
N PHE A 51 9.62 4.80 -7.69
CA PHE A 51 8.43 4.58 -6.86
C PHE A 51 8.41 5.51 -5.65
N LEU A 52 9.52 5.64 -4.91
CA LEU A 52 9.59 6.53 -3.75
C LEU A 52 9.28 7.98 -4.11
N ARG A 53 9.85 8.48 -5.22
CA ARG A 53 9.62 9.85 -5.68
C ARG A 53 8.15 10.07 -6.06
N LEU A 54 7.59 9.18 -6.88
CA LEU A 54 6.20 9.28 -7.36
C LEU A 54 5.18 9.10 -6.25
N PHE A 55 5.43 8.15 -5.34
CA PHE A 55 4.56 7.90 -4.20
C PHE A 55 4.52 9.10 -3.26
N ARG A 56 5.67 9.73 -2.99
CA ARG A 56 5.72 10.96 -2.21
C ARG A 56 5.05 12.14 -2.91
N ASP A 57 5.22 12.26 -4.22
CA ASP A 57 4.58 13.33 -5.01
C ASP A 57 3.05 13.17 -5.10
N THR A 58 2.55 11.93 -5.05
CA THR A 58 1.11 11.64 -5.17
C THR A 58 0.39 11.57 -3.82
N PHE A 59 1.06 11.11 -2.76
CA PHE A 59 0.45 10.86 -1.44
C PHE A 59 1.06 11.68 -0.32
N ASP A 60 1.98 12.61 -0.63
CA ASP A 60 2.68 13.48 0.32
C ASP A 60 3.36 12.74 1.49
N THR A 61 3.62 11.44 1.33
CA THR A 61 4.15 10.59 2.39
C THR A 61 5.10 9.53 1.83
N THR A 62 5.95 8.97 2.68
CA THR A 62 6.80 7.85 2.28
C THR A 62 6.07 6.51 2.47
N PRO A 63 6.35 5.48 1.64
CA PRO A 63 5.73 4.16 1.79
C PRO A 63 5.89 3.56 3.20
N HIS A 64 7.04 3.82 3.85
CA HIS A 64 7.31 3.37 5.20
C HIS A 64 6.46 4.09 6.25
N GLN A 65 6.31 5.41 6.14
CA GLN A 65 5.42 6.18 7.03
C GLN A 65 3.97 5.77 6.86
N TYR A 66 3.53 5.57 5.61
CA TYR A 66 2.18 5.07 5.30
C TYR A 66 1.91 3.72 5.98
N LEU A 67 2.86 2.79 5.90
CA LEU A 67 2.77 1.49 6.58
C LEU A 67 2.64 1.63 8.10
N ILE A 68 3.47 2.48 8.73
CA ILE A 68 3.40 2.73 10.18
C ILE A 68 2.03 3.29 10.56
N HIS A 69 1.55 4.31 9.84
CA HIS A 69 0.23 4.90 10.08
C HIS A 69 -0.87 3.85 9.94
N ARG A 70 -0.80 3.00 8.91
CA ARG A 70 -1.77 1.94 8.70
C ARG A 70 -1.79 0.92 9.82
N ARG A 71 -0.63 0.53 10.34
CA ARG A 71 -0.51 -0.36 11.51
C ARG A 71 -1.11 0.26 12.77
N ILE A 72 -0.87 1.55 13.01
CA ILE A 72 -1.45 2.28 14.15
C ILE A 72 -2.97 2.36 14.03
N GLU A 73 -3.50 2.72 12.87
CA GLU A 73 -4.95 2.80 12.65
C GLU A 73 -5.62 1.44 12.83
N LYS A 74 -5.02 0.36 12.30
CA LYS A 74 -5.54 -1.00 12.52
C LYS A 74 -5.45 -1.43 13.99
N ALA A 75 -4.39 -1.08 14.70
CA ALA A 75 -4.29 -1.35 16.14
C ALA A 75 -5.39 -0.62 16.92
N LYS A 76 -5.66 0.66 16.61
CA LYS A 76 -6.77 1.42 17.22
C LYS A 76 -8.13 0.80 16.91
N GLU A 77 -8.38 0.40 15.67
CA GLU A 77 -9.60 -0.30 15.28
C GLU A 77 -9.79 -1.58 16.10
N LEU A 78 -8.76 -2.42 16.22
CA LEU A 78 -8.80 -3.65 17.00
C LEU A 78 -9.07 -3.38 18.49
N LEU A 79 -8.48 -2.33 19.07
CA LEU A 79 -8.76 -1.93 20.44
C LEU A 79 -10.21 -1.47 20.62
N ARG A 80 -10.76 -0.70 19.67
CA ARG A 80 -12.16 -0.26 19.69
C ARG A 80 -13.12 -1.44 19.58
N VAL A 81 -12.88 -2.36 18.65
CA VAL A 81 -13.69 -3.58 18.50
C VAL A 81 -13.66 -4.42 19.79
N ARG A 82 -12.48 -4.59 20.39
CA ARG A 82 -12.37 -5.31 21.67
C ARG A 82 -13.11 -4.61 22.80
N SER A 83 -13.03 -3.28 22.90
CA SER A 83 -13.78 -2.53 23.92
C SER A 83 -15.30 -2.66 23.77
N LEU A 84 -15.81 -2.72 22.54
CA LEU A 84 -17.24 -3.00 22.29
C LEU A 84 -17.59 -4.43 22.71
N SER A 85 -16.80 -5.43 22.30
CA SER A 85 -17.04 -6.83 22.67
C SER A 85 -16.99 -7.13 24.17
N VAL A 86 -16.28 -6.34 24.98
CA VAL A 86 -16.24 -6.49 26.44
C VAL A 86 -17.45 -5.81 27.10
N THR A 87 -18.01 -4.78 26.46
CA THR A 87 -19.17 -4.05 26.99
C THR A 87 -20.49 -4.73 26.60
N ASP A 88 -20.55 -5.39 25.44
CA ASP A 88 -21.72 -6.17 24.98
C ASP A 88 -21.85 -7.56 25.61
N VAL A 89 -20.90 -7.96 26.48
CA VAL A 89 -21.00 -9.18 27.29
C VAL A 89 -21.33 -8.78 28.73
N CYS A 90 -22.56 -8.31 28.93
CA CYS A 90 -23.22 -8.19 30.25
C CYS A 90 -24.57 -8.91 30.20
#